data_AF-A0A4Y2WX13-F1
#
_entry.id   AF-A0A4Y2WX13-F1
#
_cell.length_a   1.000
_cell.length_b   1.000
_cell.length_c   1.000
_cell.angle_alpha   90.00
_cell.angle_beta   90.00
_cell.angle_gamma   90.00
#
_symmetry.space_group_name_H-M   'P 1'
#
loop_
_entity.id
_entity.type
_entity.pdbx_description
1 polymer ?
#
loop_
_entity_poly.entity_id
_entity_poly.type
_entity_poly.pdbx_seq_one_letter_code
_entity_poly.pdbx_strand_id
1 'polypeptide(L)'
;MTDIGRRESRLIPRLPITPKDLSSQFKRKFLNKLKPSINPLLEEIRNSQTQDDINKTTSHFQNKIIGACKSTYKTKKQEVARPPSRYTSKLEIEKNRLKTLRRRAQRAPQDQRSRRFLTLKKDQFLYMRHVKQAKNSGWKTFCTNASNPYGKQYKAAFRKTIKPAHLIALKNSNLKGGQLKIADNILEQMFPNPLDYADLPTLRTNTPDDASFPKKEIENVIKNIHKGKAPGPDGIDNIIIQ
;
A
#
# COMPACT_ATOMS: atom_id res chain seq x y z
N MET A 1 -30.65 -3.35 2.93
CA MET A 1 -29.50 -2.62 3.51
C MET A 1 -28.55 -3.63 4.11
N THR A 2 -27.37 -3.81 3.52
CA THR A 2 -26.21 -4.41 4.20
C THR A 2 -24.94 -3.99 3.49
N ASP A 3 -23.99 -3.58 4.31
CA ASP A 3 -22.78 -2.82 4.11
C ASP A 3 -21.85 -3.34 2.98
N ILE A 4 -21.61 -2.50 1.97
CA ILE A 4 -20.61 -2.76 0.92
C ILE A 4 -19.28 -2.30 1.50
N GLY A 5 -18.50 -3.29 1.95
CA GLY A 5 -17.18 -3.13 2.53
C GLY A 5 -16.39 -1.96 1.94
N ARG A 6 -16.10 -1.00 2.82
CA ARG A 6 -15.19 0.13 2.68
C ARG A 6 -13.85 -0.34 2.09
N ARG A 7 -13.72 -0.26 0.77
CA ARG A 7 -12.48 -0.58 0.05
C ARG A 7 -11.58 0.63 0.05
N GLU A 8 -10.69 0.68 1.03
CA GLU A 8 -9.69 1.73 1.16
C GLU A 8 -8.80 1.81 -0.08
N SER A 9 -8.87 2.95 -0.76
CA SER A 9 -7.88 3.36 -1.74
C SER A 9 -6.58 3.65 -1.01
N ARG A 10 -5.60 2.72 -1.09
CA ARG A 10 -4.25 2.98 -0.60
C ARG A 10 -3.62 4.09 -1.43
N LEU A 11 -3.54 5.28 -0.86
CA LEU A 11 -2.82 6.43 -1.40
C LEU A 11 -1.34 6.21 -1.10
N ILE A 12 -0.55 5.88 -2.12
CA ILE A 12 0.91 5.89 -2.00
C ILE A 12 1.39 7.25 -2.52
N PRO A 13 1.96 8.13 -1.67
CA PRO A 13 2.63 9.33 -2.16
C PRO A 13 3.84 8.91 -2.97
N ARG A 14 3.86 9.18 -4.29
CA ARG A 14 5.13 9.27 -5.00
C ARG A 14 5.77 10.58 -4.59
N LEU A 15 6.97 10.51 -4.02
CA LEU A 15 7.82 11.69 -3.91
C LEU A 15 8.14 12.17 -5.33
N PRO A 16 7.86 13.43 -5.65
CA PRO A 16 8.39 14.01 -6.87
C PRO A 16 9.90 14.07 -6.74
N ILE A 17 10.61 13.66 -7.79
CA ILE A 17 11.99 14.09 -8.02
C ILE A 17 11.89 15.62 -8.11
N THR A 18 12.31 16.37 -7.08
CA THR A 18 12.02 17.81 -6.98
C THR A 18 13.14 18.66 -7.61
N PRO A 19 12.78 19.55 -8.56
CA PRO A 19 13.50 20.81 -8.80
C PRO A 19 13.50 21.67 -7.53
N LYS A 20 14.58 22.45 -7.31
CA LYS A 20 14.79 23.30 -6.12
C LYS A 20 13.58 24.19 -5.75
N ASP A 21 12.79 24.65 -6.72
CA ASP A 21 11.64 25.56 -6.51
C ASP A 21 10.41 24.91 -5.84
N LEU A 22 10.26 23.58 -5.94
CA LEU A 22 9.16 22.89 -5.26
C LEU A 22 9.39 22.77 -3.74
N SER A 23 10.65 22.78 -3.31
CA SER A 23 11.04 22.69 -1.89
C SER A 23 10.61 23.93 -1.10
N SER A 24 10.74 25.13 -1.68
CA SER A 24 10.39 26.40 -1.02
C SER A 24 8.88 26.56 -0.84
N GLN A 25 8.09 26.18 -1.86
CA GLN A 25 6.63 26.20 -1.80
C GLN A 25 6.09 25.21 -0.76
N PHE A 26 6.70 24.02 -0.66
CA PHE A 26 6.37 23.02 0.34
C PHE A 26 6.62 23.54 1.76
N LYS A 27 7.84 24.05 2.02
CA LYS A 27 8.24 24.57 3.34
C LYS A 27 7.31 25.67 3.83
N ARG A 28 6.96 26.63 2.97
CA ARG A 28 6.01 27.70 3.30
C ARG A 28 4.63 27.17 3.69
N LYS A 29 4.09 26.20 2.93
CA LYS A 29 2.78 25.61 3.24
C LYS A 29 2.79 24.79 4.54
N PHE A 30 3.88 24.07 4.79
CA PHE A 30 4.07 23.31 6.02
C PHE A 30 4.10 24.21 7.24
N LEU A 31 4.92 25.25 7.22
CA LEU A 31 5.01 26.22 8.31
C LEU A 31 3.68 26.92 8.57
N ASN A 32 2.93 27.29 7.53
CA ASN A 32 1.61 27.89 7.69
C ASN A 32 0.59 26.95 8.37
N LYS A 33 0.73 25.63 8.19
CA LYS A 33 -0.14 24.63 8.84
C LYS A 33 0.29 24.31 10.26
N LEU A 34 1.60 24.32 10.54
CA LEU A 34 2.13 23.97 11.86
C LEU A 34 2.08 25.16 12.84
N LYS A 35 2.35 26.38 12.38
CA LYS A 35 2.42 27.61 13.21
C LYS A 35 1.29 27.75 14.25
N PRO A 36 0.01 27.56 13.90
CA PRO A 36 -1.08 27.73 14.87
C PRO A 36 -1.05 26.70 16.03
N SER A 37 -0.40 25.55 15.83
CA SER A 37 -0.33 24.48 16.82
C SER A 37 0.91 24.59 17.73
N ILE A 38 1.87 25.47 17.43
CA ILE A 38 3.14 25.55 18.19
C ILE A 38 2.90 26.06 19.62
N ASN A 39 2.22 27.18 19.79
CA ASN A 39 2.00 27.76 21.13
C ASN A 39 1.17 26.83 22.04
N PRO A 40 0.07 26.21 21.58
CA PRO A 40 -0.65 25.23 22.39
C PRO A 40 0.24 24.04 22.83
N LEU A 41 1.07 23.52 21.93
CA LEU A 41 1.97 22.39 22.24
C LEU A 41 3.05 22.79 23.26
N LEU A 42 3.55 24.02 23.20
CA LEU A 42 4.51 24.53 24.19
C LEU A 42 3.89 24.63 25.59
N GLU A 43 2.63 25.06 25.67
CA GLU A 43 1.90 25.10 26.94
C GLU A 43 1.57 23.70 27.47
N GLU A 44 1.21 22.74 26.60
CA GLU A 44 1.05 21.33 26.99
C GLU A 44 2.34 20.72 27.56
N ILE A 45 3.49 21.03 26.94
CA ILE A 45 4.80 20.59 27.45
C ILE A 45 5.09 21.21 28.82
N ARG A 46 4.81 22.50 29.02
CA ARG A 46 5.04 23.20 30.30
C ARG A 46 4.18 22.66 31.43
N ASN A 47 2.97 22.20 31.12
CA ASN A 47 2.02 21.68 32.09
C ASN A 47 2.16 20.16 32.34
N SER A 48 3.04 19.47 31.60
CA SER A 48 3.26 18.04 31.76
C SER A 48 4.06 17.76 33.03
N GLN A 49 3.46 17.04 33.98
CA GLN A 49 4.10 16.70 35.26
C GLN A 49 4.39 15.20 35.40
N THR A 50 3.73 14.35 34.60
CA THR A 50 3.89 12.90 34.64
C THR A 50 4.45 12.34 33.34
N GLN A 51 5.04 11.14 33.39
CA GLN A 51 5.51 10.43 32.20
C GLN A 51 4.38 10.18 31.18
N ASP A 52 3.17 9.93 31.66
CA ASP A 52 2.01 9.70 30.79
C ASP A 52 1.61 10.98 30.05
N ASP A 53 1.68 12.14 30.72
CA ASP A 53 1.45 13.45 30.09
C ASP A 53 2.51 13.75 29.02
N ILE A 54 3.77 13.42 29.29
CA ILE A 54 4.87 13.58 28.32
C ILE A 54 4.65 12.69 27.09
N ASN A 55 4.28 11.41 27.30
CA ASN A 55 4.01 10.48 26.20
C ASN A 55 2.81 10.92 25.34
N LYS A 56 1.74 11.41 25.98
CA LYS A 56 0.55 11.96 25.31
C LYS A 56 0.89 13.21 24.51
N THR A 57 1.61 14.16 25.11
CA THR A 57 2.04 15.40 24.46
C THR A 57 2.97 15.12 23.28
N THR A 58 3.89 14.16 23.43
CA THR A 58 4.78 13.70 22.34
C THR A 58 3.99 13.10 21.18
N SER A 59 3.02 12.23 21.48
CA SER A 59 2.15 11.62 20.47
C SER A 59 1.29 12.68 19.76
N HIS A 60 0.77 13.65 20.51
CA HIS A 60 0.00 14.77 19.97
C HIS A 60 0.86 15.62 19.03
N PHE A 61 2.07 15.98 19.43
CA PHE A 61 3.04 16.71 18.61
C PHE A 61 3.37 15.96 17.30
N GLN A 62 3.70 14.67 17.39
CA GLN A 62 3.96 13.83 16.22
C GLN A 62 2.77 13.79 15.26
N ASN A 63 1.55 13.61 15.79
CA ASN A 63 0.33 13.61 14.98
C ASN A 63 0.09 14.94 14.26
N LYS A 64 0.40 16.08 14.91
CA LYS A 64 0.29 17.41 14.28
C LYS A 64 1.30 17.57 13.14
N ILE A 65 2.55 17.13 13.32
CA ILE A 65 3.56 17.13 12.26
C ILE A 65 3.12 16.25 11.09
N ILE A 66 2.72 15.01 11.35
CA ILE A 66 2.27 14.07 10.32
C ILE A 66 1.06 14.63 9.58
N GLY A 67 0.11 15.22 10.28
CA GLY A 67 -1.06 15.88 9.70
C GLY A 67 -0.69 17.04 8.79
N ALA A 68 0.22 17.91 9.25
CA ALA A 68 0.76 19.01 8.44
C ALA A 68 1.45 18.49 7.18
N CYS A 69 2.32 17.49 7.29
CA CYS A 69 3.00 16.83 6.18
C CYS A 69 2.00 16.25 5.15
N LYS A 70 1.03 15.45 5.60
CA LYS A 70 0.02 14.85 4.70
C LYS A 70 -0.78 15.91 3.94
N SER A 71 -1.06 17.05 4.58
CA SER A 71 -1.79 18.15 3.96
C SER A 71 -0.97 18.95 2.94
N THR A 72 0.35 18.97 3.07
CA THR A 72 1.24 19.73 2.18
C THR A 72 1.65 18.95 0.93
N TYR A 73 1.75 17.62 1.03
CA TYR A 73 2.01 16.78 -0.13
C TYR A 73 0.85 16.84 -1.13
N LYS A 74 1.14 17.19 -2.38
CA LYS A 74 0.18 17.04 -3.48
C LYS A 74 -0.05 15.55 -3.74
N THR A 75 -1.06 14.97 -3.12
CA THR A 75 -1.51 13.62 -3.44
C THR A 75 -2.22 13.67 -4.79
N LYS A 76 -1.47 13.44 -5.87
CA LYS A 76 -2.08 13.18 -7.18
C LYS A 76 -2.88 11.90 -7.03
N LYS A 77 -4.21 11.98 -7.14
CA LYS A 77 -5.06 10.80 -7.29
C LYS A 77 -4.62 10.11 -8.56
N GLN A 78 -3.76 9.10 -8.42
CA GLN A 78 -3.42 8.27 -9.55
C GLN A 78 -4.67 7.44 -9.81
N GLU A 79 -5.37 7.74 -10.89
CA GLU A 79 -6.36 6.83 -11.43
C GLU A 79 -5.60 5.55 -11.78
N VAL A 80 -5.65 4.59 -10.86
CA VAL A 80 -5.17 3.24 -11.14
C VAL A 80 -5.99 2.79 -12.32
N ALA A 81 -5.32 2.69 -13.46
CA ALA A 81 -5.95 2.47 -14.73
C ALA A 81 -6.59 1.08 -14.67
N ARG A 82 -7.87 1.02 -14.28
CA ARG A 82 -8.54 -0.26 -14.05
C ARG A 82 -8.64 -0.96 -15.41
N PRO A 83 -8.30 -2.25 -15.50
CA PRO A 83 -8.70 -3.02 -16.66
C PRO A 83 -10.23 -2.96 -16.77
N PRO A 84 -10.81 -3.02 -17.97
CA PRO A 84 -12.26 -3.12 -18.14
C PRO A 84 -12.77 -4.24 -17.23
N SER A 85 -13.84 -3.98 -16.48
CA SER A 85 -14.46 -5.02 -15.67
C SER A 85 -15.00 -6.10 -16.60
N ARG A 86 -14.23 -7.17 -16.80
CA ARG A 86 -14.64 -8.37 -17.55
C ARG A 86 -15.76 -9.13 -16.84
N TYR A 87 -16.08 -8.75 -15.60
CA TYR A 87 -17.18 -9.28 -14.80
C TYR A 87 -18.33 -8.27 -14.78
N THR A 88 -19.46 -8.68 -15.34
CA THR A 88 -20.73 -7.94 -15.29
C THR A 88 -21.60 -8.51 -14.17
N SER A 89 -22.56 -7.73 -13.67
CA SER A 89 -23.57 -8.21 -12.70
C SER A 89 -24.28 -9.47 -13.20
N LYS A 90 -24.58 -9.53 -14.50
CA LYS A 90 -25.16 -10.70 -15.17
C LYS A 90 -24.30 -11.98 -15.00
N LEU A 91 -22.99 -11.91 -15.23
CA LEU A 91 -22.11 -13.07 -15.06
C LEU A 91 -22.00 -13.52 -13.61
N GLU A 92 -22.08 -12.60 -12.65
CA GLU A 92 -22.07 -12.96 -11.23
C GLU A 92 -23.40 -13.64 -10.82
N ILE A 93 -24.54 -13.15 -11.34
CA ILE A 93 -25.85 -13.79 -11.15
C ILE A 93 -25.83 -15.22 -11.72
N GLU A 94 -25.35 -15.41 -12.96
CA GLU A 94 -25.25 -16.74 -13.58
C GLU A 94 -24.32 -17.69 -12.80
N LYS A 95 -23.18 -17.19 -12.33
CA LYS A 95 -22.26 -17.96 -11.47
C LYS A 95 -22.92 -18.39 -10.17
N ASN A 96 -23.69 -17.50 -9.53
CA ASN A 96 -24.41 -17.83 -8.30
C ASN A 96 -25.55 -18.83 -8.57
N ARG A 97 -26.26 -18.70 -9.70
CA ARG A 97 -27.23 -19.71 -10.18
C ARG A 97 -26.58 -21.09 -10.33
N LEU A 98 -25.38 -21.18 -10.93
CA LEU A 98 -24.63 -22.44 -11.03
C LEU A 98 -24.28 -23.05 -9.68
N LYS A 99 -23.87 -22.23 -8.69
CA LYS A 99 -23.62 -22.71 -7.32
C LYS A 99 -24.90 -23.26 -6.70
N THR A 100 -26.04 -22.61 -6.89
CA THR A 100 -27.35 -23.07 -6.42
C THR A 100 -27.77 -24.37 -7.09
N LEU A 101 -27.62 -24.49 -8.41
CA LEU A 101 -27.91 -25.72 -9.15
C LEU A 101 -27.02 -26.88 -8.71
N ARG A 102 -25.73 -26.64 -8.49
CA ARG A 102 -24.80 -27.65 -7.95
C ARG A 102 -25.23 -28.12 -6.57
N ARG A 103 -25.57 -27.20 -5.66
CA ARG A 103 -26.07 -27.52 -4.32
C ARG A 103 -27.36 -28.34 -4.36
N ARG A 104 -28.28 -28.03 -5.28
CA ARG A 104 -29.53 -28.79 -5.49
C ARG A 104 -29.27 -30.18 -6.07
N ALA A 105 -28.39 -30.31 -7.06
CA ALA A 105 -28.03 -31.58 -7.66
C ALA A 105 -27.35 -32.54 -6.65
N GLN A 106 -26.50 -32.01 -5.77
CA GLN A 106 -25.84 -32.79 -4.72
C GLN A 106 -26.82 -33.32 -3.67
N ARG A 107 -27.83 -32.54 -3.29
CA ARG A 107 -28.85 -32.92 -2.29
C ARG A 107 -30.01 -33.76 -2.85
N ALA A 108 -30.08 -33.93 -4.16
CA ALA A 108 -31.17 -34.67 -4.78
C ALA A 108 -31.04 -36.18 -4.56
N PRO A 109 -32.17 -36.91 -4.48
CA PRO A 109 -32.15 -38.37 -4.45
C PRO A 109 -31.61 -38.94 -5.78
N GLN A 110 -31.13 -40.19 -5.74
CA GLN A 110 -30.29 -40.78 -6.79
C GLN A 110 -31.00 -40.85 -8.16
N ASP A 111 -32.30 -41.11 -8.17
CA ASP A 111 -33.17 -41.15 -9.36
C ASP A 111 -33.22 -39.81 -10.12
N GLN A 112 -33.22 -38.69 -9.39
CA GLN A 112 -33.26 -37.33 -9.98
C GLN A 112 -31.87 -36.71 -10.16
N ARG A 113 -30.86 -37.23 -9.47
CA ARG A 113 -29.51 -36.66 -9.42
C ARG A 113 -28.89 -36.55 -10.82
N SER A 114 -28.97 -37.60 -11.63
CA SER A 114 -28.41 -37.61 -13.00
C SER A 114 -29.04 -36.53 -13.90
N ARG A 115 -30.37 -36.38 -13.86
CA ARG A 115 -31.08 -35.34 -14.63
C ARG A 115 -30.66 -33.94 -14.19
N ARG A 116 -30.52 -33.69 -12.88
CA ARG A 116 -30.10 -32.39 -12.34
C ARG A 116 -28.65 -32.05 -12.68
N PHE A 117 -27.75 -33.03 -12.70
CA PHE A 117 -26.37 -32.82 -13.17
C PHE A 117 -26.29 -32.54 -14.66
N LEU A 118 -27.16 -33.14 -15.48
CA LEU A 118 -27.26 -32.81 -16.91
C LEU A 118 -27.66 -31.34 -17.13
N THR A 119 -28.66 -30.85 -16.40
CA THR A 119 -29.04 -29.43 -16.43
C THR A 119 -27.90 -28.53 -15.97
N LEU A 120 -27.20 -28.90 -14.90
CA LEU A 120 -26.02 -28.15 -14.43
C LEU A 120 -24.93 -28.06 -15.51
N LYS A 121 -24.63 -29.16 -16.23
CA LYS A 121 -23.65 -29.17 -17.32
C LYS A 121 -24.06 -28.25 -18.47
N LYS A 122 -25.35 -28.25 -18.84
CA LYS A 122 -25.89 -27.33 -19.87
C LYS A 122 -25.73 -25.86 -19.47
N ASP A 123 -26.13 -25.49 -18.26
CA ASP A 123 -26.00 -24.11 -17.76
C ASP A 123 -24.51 -23.73 -17.61
N GLN A 124 -23.63 -24.65 -17.21
CA GLN A 124 -22.19 -24.42 -17.14
C GLN A 124 -21.60 -24.09 -18.51
N PHE A 125 -21.98 -24.83 -19.55
CA PHE A 125 -21.53 -24.57 -20.91
C PHE A 125 -21.98 -23.18 -21.40
N LEU A 126 -23.25 -22.82 -21.17
CA LEU A 126 -23.78 -21.51 -21.52
C LEU A 126 -23.04 -20.38 -20.78
N TYR A 127 -22.80 -20.55 -19.48
CA TYR A 127 -22.02 -19.61 -18.68
C TYR A 127 -20.59 -19.45 -19.23
N MET A 128 -19.90 -20.54 -19.58
CA MET A 128 -18.57 -20.47 -20.17
C MET A 128 -18.57 -19.72 -21.51
N ARG A 129 -19.60 -19.93 -22.34
CA ARG A 129 -19.81 -19.18 -23.59
C ARG A 129 -19.99 -17.69 -23.31
N HIS A 130 -20.83 -17.32 -22.35
CA HIS A 130 -21.04 -15.91 -21.98
C HIS A 130 -19.77 -15.27 -21.42
N VAL A 131 -19.01 -15.99 -20.59
CA VAL A 131 -17.70 -15.52 -20.09
C VAL A 131 -16.75 -15.26 -21.25
N LYS A 132 -16.66 -16.18 -22.22
CA LYS A 132 -15.81 -15.99 -23.41
C LYS A 132 -16.24 -14.77 -24.22
N GLN A 133 -17.54 -14.61 -24.46
CA GLN A 133 -18.11 -13.46 -25.16
C GLN A 133 -17.80 -12.15 -24.44
N ALA A 134 -18.04 -12.07 -23.12
CA ALA A 134 -17.77 -10.88 -22.32
C ALA A 134 -16.28 -10.51 -22.27
N LYS A 135 -15.39 -11.52 -22.19
CA LYS A 135 -13.94 -11.29 -22.26
C LYS A 135 -13.54 -10.72 -23.62
N ASN A 136 -14.07 -11.27 -24.71
CA ASN A 136 -13.77 -10.84 -26.07
C ASN A 136 -14.33 -9.45 -26.36
N SER A 137 -15.59 -9.18 -26.02
CA SER A 137 -16.21 -7.86 -26.21
C SER A 137 -15.53 -6.80 -25.35
N GLY A 138 -15.29 -7.09 -24.07
CA GLY A 138 -14.59 -6.19 -23.17
C GLY A 138 -13.16 -5.88 -23.64
N TRP A 139 -12.45 -6.87 -24.20
CA TRP A 139 -11.15 -6.64 -24.81
C TRP A 139 -11.24 -5.82 -26.11
N LYS A 140 -12.19 -6.14 -27.00
CA LYS A 140 -12.44 -5.40 -28.24
C LYS A 140 -12.71 -3.92 -27.93
N THR A 141 -13.66 -3.61 -27.05
CA THR A 141 -13.97 -2.23 -26.63
C THR A 141 -12.76 -1.53 -26.01
N PHE A 142 -11.99 -2.23 -25.18
CA PHE A 142 -10.77 -1.68 -24.58
C PHE A 142 -9.71 -1.30 -25.62
N CYS A 143 -9.55 -2.11 -26.66
CA CYS A 143 -8.67 -1.84 -27.79
C CYS A 143 -9.23 -0.73 -28.71
N THR A 144 -10.53 -0.73 -29.00
CA THR A 144 -11.16 0.28 -29.88
C THR A 144 -11.16 1.67 -29.26
N ASN A 145 -11.31 1.79 -27.93
CA ASN A 145 -11.25 3.09 -27.24
C ASN A 145 -9.82 3.60 -27.03
N ALA A 146 -8.80 2.96 -27.61
CA ALA A 146 -7.42 3.38 -27.50
C ALA A 146 -7.12 4.55 -28.43
N SER A 147 -6.73 5.70 -27.87
CA SER A 147 -6.19 6.80 -28.68
C SER A 147 -4.77 6.50 -29.18
N ASN A 148 -3.94 5.81 -28.38
CA ASN A 148 -2.59 5.42 -28.76
C ASN A 148 -2.49 3.89 -28.92
N PRO A 149 -2.14 3.36 -30.10
CA PRO A 149 -2.02 1.92 -30.33
C PRO A 149 -0.94 1.26 -29.46
N TYR A 150 0.12 1.98 -29.08
CA TYR A 150 1.20 1.52 -28.19
C TYR A 150 0.98 1.92 -26.71
N GLY A 151 -0.21 2.39 -26.37
CA GLY A 151 -0.57 2.89 -25.05
C GLY A 151 -0.83 1.81 -24.01
N LYS A 152 -1.87 2.02 -23.20
CA LYS A 152 -2.24 1.14 -22.08
C LYS A 152 -2.60 -0.28 -22.55
N GLN A 153 -3.22 -0.39 -23.72
CA GLN A 153 -3.70 -1.63 -24.33
C GLN A 153 -2.56 -2.54 -24.73
N TYR A 154 -1.59 -1.98 -25.47
CA TYR A 154 -0.35 -2.66 -25.83
C TYR A 154 0.42 -3.13 -24.59
N LYS A 155 0.59 -2.24 -23.60
CA LYS A 155 1.24 -2.62 -22.34
C LYS A 155 0.48 -3.75 -21.62
N ALA A 156 -0.85 -3.73 -21.59
CA ALA A 156 -1.64 -4.80 -20.96
C ALA A 156 -1.56 -6.15 -21.70
N ALA A 157 -1.38 -6.13 -23.03
CA ALA A 157 -1.26 -7.34 -23.85
C ALA A 157 0.15 -7.95 -23.80
N PHE A 158 1.18 -7.11 -23.91
CA PHE A 158 2.57 -7.55 -24.15
C PHE A 158 3.48 -7.35 -22.95
N ARG A 159 3.24 -6.35 -22.10
CA ARG A 159 3.99 -6.22 -20.84
C ARG A 159 3.23 -6.98 -19.76
N LYS A 160 3.60 -8.25 -19.57
CA LYS A 160 3.37 -8.89 -18.27
C LYS A 160 4.05 -7.97 -17.25
N THR A 161 3.29 -7.24 -16.45
CA THR A 161 3.86 -6.55 -15.29
C THR A 161 4.45 -7.66 -14.44
N ILE A 162 5.77 -7.84 -14.51
CA ILE A 162 6.46 -8.78 -13.65
C ILE A 162 6.23 -8.23 -12.26
N LYS A 163 5.37 -8.92 -11.50
CA LYS A 163 5.09 -8.50 -10.12
C LYS A 163 6.45 -8.42 -9.41
N PRO A 164 6.66 -7.47 -8.49
CA PRO A 164 7.93 -7.36 -7.76
C PRO A 164 8.41 -8.70 -7.18
N ALA A 165 7.48 -9.52 -6.66
CA ALA A 165 7.76 -10.89 -6.21
C ALA A 165 8.35 -11.82 -7.29
N HIS A 166 7.91 -11.70 -8.55
CA HIS A 166 8.49 -12.45 -9.67
C HIS A 166 9.88 -11.91 -10.07
N LEU A 167 10.20 -10.62 -9.86
CA LEU A 167 11.55 -10.10 -10.12
C LEU A 167 12.56 -10.69 -9.11
N ILE A 168 12.16 -10.79 -7.83
CA ILE A 168 12.99 -11.40 -6.79
C ILE A 168 13.14 -12.90 -7.06
N ALA A 169 12.07 -13.57 -7.49
CA ALA A 169 12.10 -14.97 -7.89
C ALA A 169 13.00 -15.27 -9.10
N LEU A 170 13.15 -14.32 -10.04
CA LEU A 170 14.02 -14.50 -11.21
C LEU A 170 15.51 -14.30 -10.87
N LYS A 171 15.82 -13.54 -9.81
CA LYS A 171 17.20 -13.35 -9.33
C LYS A 171 17.76 -14.63 -8.70
N ASN A 172 16.91 -15.45 -8.09
CA ASN A 172 17.28 -16.74 -7.51
C ASN A 172 16.73 -17.87 -8.39
N SER A 173 17.57 -18.44 -9.25
CA SER A 173 17.21 -19.42 -10.27
C SER A 173 16.52 -20.71 -9.77
N ASN A 174 16.27 -20.90 -8.47
CA ASN A 174 15.56 -22.06 -7.92
C ASN A 174 14.76 -21.75 -6.63
N LEU A 175 13.63 -21.06 -6.75
CA LEU A 175 12.60 -21.11 -5.71
C LEU A 175 11.80 -22.40 -5.84
N LYS A 176 12.35 -23.50 -5.33
CA LYS A 176 11.62 -24.78 -5.21
C LYS A 176 10.88 -24.80 -3.86
N GLY A 177 9.55 -24.65 -3.88
CA GLY A 177 8.74 -24.73 -2.66
C GLY A 177 7.35 -24.09 -2.78
N GLY A 178 6.52 -24.29 -1.77
CA GLY A 178 5.22 -23.62 -1.64
C GLY A 178 5.34 -22.11 -1.38
N GLN A 179 4.23 -21.39 -1.48
CA GLN A 179 4.20 -19.91 -1.40
C GLN A 179 4.82 -19.33 -0.13
N LEU A 180 4.69 -20.01 1.02
CA LEU A 180 5.28 -19.58 2.29
C LEU A 180 6.81 -19.62 2.24
N LYS A 181 7.40 -20.76 1.82
CA LYS A 181 8.86 -20.90 1.66
C LYS A 181 9.43 -19.85 0.69
N ILE A 182 8.67 -19.50 -0.34
CA ILE A 182 9.04 -18.44 -1.26
C ILE A 182 9.03 -17.08 -0.56
N ALA A 183 8.02 -16.79 0.26
CA ALA A 183 7.94 -15.54 1.02
C ALA A 183 9.06 -15.42 2.05
N ASP A 184 9.36 -16.49 2.78
CA ASP A 184 10.43 -16.52 3.79
C ASP A 184 11.81 -16.28 3.14
N ASN A 185 12.10 -16.96 2.03
CA ASN A 185 13.34 -16.76 1.29
C ASN A 185 13.50 -15.31 0.76
N ILE A 186 12.40 -14.70 0.31
CA ILE A 186 12.40 -13.28 -0.10
C ILE A 186 12.73 -12.38 1.09
N LEU A 187 12.14 -12.65 2.27
CA LEU A 187 12.38 -11.85 3.48
C LEU A 187 13.83 -11.95 3.94
N GLU A 188 14.40 -13.16 4.02
CA GLU A 188 15.80 -13.37 4.40
C GLU A 188 16.79 -12.65 3.47
N GLN A 189 16.50 -12.58 2.17
CA GLN A 189 17.38 -11.88 1.23
C GLN A 189 17.26 -10.36 1.28
N MET A 190 16.06 -9.84 1.52
CA MET A 190 15.86 -8.39 1.62
C MET A 190 16.32 -7.85 2.97
N PHE A 191 16.23 -8.68 4.00
CA PHE A 191 16.61 -8.37 5.37
C PHE A 191 17.47 -9.53 5.90
N PRO A 192 18.73 -9.66 5.44
CA PRO A 192 19.62 -10.66 6.00
C PRO A 192 19.72 -10.39 7.50
N ASN A 193 19.43 -11.40 8.32
CA ASN A 193 19.68 -11.31 9.75
C ASN A 193 21.15 -10.91 9.92
N PRO A 194 21.47 -9.82 10.64
CA PRO A 194 22.84 -9.54 10.98
C PRO A 194 23.34 -10.71 11.83
N LEU A 195 24.23 -11.52 11.25
CA LEU A 195 24.80 -12.71 11.91
C LEU A 195 25.76 -12.36 13.05
N ASP A 196 26.05 -11.07 13.24
CA ASP A 196 26.79 -10.56 14.39
C ASP A 196 25.93 -9.57 15.18
N TYR A 197 25.11 -10.10 16.08
CA TYR A 197 25.03 -9.47 17.40
C TYR A 197 26.28 -9.93 18.16
N ALA A 198 27.45 -9.44 17.75
CA ALA A 198 28.61 -9.46 18.62
C ALA A 198 28.22 -8.63 19.84
N ASP A 199 27.99 -9.31 20.97
CA ASP A 199 27.88 -8.79 22.32
C ASP A 199 27.48 -7.31 22.40
N LEU A 200 26.20 -7.00 22.13
CA LEU A 200 25.68 -5.73 22.63
C LEU A 200 25.78 -5.82 24.16
N PRO A 201 26.60 -4.99 24.82
CA PRO A 201 26.69 -5.01 26.26
C PRO A 201 25.28 -4.74 26.77
N THR A 202 24.79 -5.61 27.65
CA THR A 202 23.58 -5.34 28.42
C THR A 202 23.82 -4.00 29.12
N LEU A 203 23.24 -2.92 28.59
CA LEU A 203 23.38 -1.56 29.11
C LEU A 203 22.90 -1.57 30.57
N ARG A 204 23.86 -1.68 31.49
CA ARG A 204 23.63 -1.38 32.90
C ARG A 204 23.29 0.10 32.97
N THR A 205 22.08 0.39 33.45
CA THR A 205 21.46 1.72 33.56
C THR A 205 22.04 2.56 34.71
N ASN A 206 23.36 2.56 34.88
CA ASN A 206 24.05 3.34 35.92
C ASN A 206 25.04 4.35 35.30
N THR A 207 24.70 4.93 34.17
CA THR A 207 25.40 6.11 33.65
C THR A 207 24.81 7.37 34.31
N PRO A 208 25.63 8.37 34.66
CA PRO A 208 25.13 9.70 35.01
C PRO A 208 24.20 10.22 33.91
N ASP A 209 23.22 11.05 34.27
CA ASP A 209 22.34 11.71 33.30
C ASP A 209 23.19 12.29 32.14
N ASP A 210 22.79 11.97 30.91
CA ASP A 210 23.48 12.44 29.72
C ASP A 210 23.58 13.97 29.74
N ALA A 211 24.73 14.49 29.33
CA ALA A 211 24.92 15.92 29.20
C ALA A 211 23.87 16.52 28.26
N SER A 212 23.23 17.61 28.67
CA SER A 212 22.22 18.30 27.86
C SER A 212 22.80 18.67 26.49
N PHE A 213 22.09 18.30 25.41
CA PHE A 213 22.54 18.55 24.04
C PHE A 213 22.74 20.06 23.79
N PRO A 214 23.97 20.52 23.50
CA PRO A 214 24.19 21.90 23.14
C PRO A 214 23.45 22.25 21.85
N LYS A 215 22.77 23.40 21.81
CA LYS A 215 22.02 23.87 20.62
C LYS A 215 22.84 23.82 19.32
N LYS A 216 24.14 24.10 19.40
CA LYS A 216 25.07 24.03 18.27
C LYS A 216 25.19 22.63 17.69
N GLU A 217 25.14 21.59 18.52
CA GLU A 217 25.21 20.20 18.07
C GLU A 217 23.93 19.82 17.33
N ILE A 218 22.77 20.18 17.89
CA ILE A 218 21.46 19.97 17.22
C ILE A 218 21.44 20.68 15.86
N GLU A 219 21.89 21.93 15.80
CA GLU A 219 21.99 22.67 14.53
C GLU A 219 22.95 22.01 13.53
N ASN A 220 24.08 21.50 13.99
CA ASN A 220 25.07 20.84 13.13
C ASN A 220 24.53 19.51 12.59
N VAL A 221 23.84 18.73 13.43
CA VAL A 221 23.16 17.49 13.01
C VAL A 221 22.12 17.82 11.94
N ILE A 222 21.23 18.79 12.17
CA ILE A 222 20.20 19.19 11.21
C ILE A 222 20.81 19.61 9.87
N LYS A 223 21.89 20.40 9.87
CA LYS A 223 22.58 20.86 8.65
C LYS A 223 23.21 19.72 7.85
N ASN A 224 23.64 18.66 8.52
CA ASN A 224 24.32 17.51 7.89
C ASN A 224 23.36 16.38 7.45
N ILE A 225 22.05 16.53 7.64
CA ILE A 225 21.06 15.58 7.13
C ILE A 225 21.04 15.62 5.59
N HIS A 226 21.27 14.47 4.96
CA HIS A 226 21.29 14.34 3.51
C HIS A 226 19.89 14.55 2.89
N LYS A 227 19.80 15.44 1.90
CA LYS A 227 18.59 15.65 1.09
C LYS A 227 18.41 14.50 0.09
N GLY A 228 17.17 14.09 -0.17
CA GLY A 228 16.84 13.11 -1.21
C GLY A 228 16.83 11.64 -0.76
N LYS A 229 16.94 11.37 0.54
CA LYS A 229 16.58 10.07 1.10
C LYS A 229 15.04 9.96 1.17
N ALA A 230 14.53 8.73 1.08
CA ALA A 230 13.11 8.51 1.28
C ALA A 230 12.74 8.78 2.75
N PRO A 231 11.57 9.36 3.04
CA PRO A 231 11.06 9.55 4.38
C PRO A 231 10.85 8.19 5.05
N GLY A 232 10.98 8.19 6.37
CA GLY A 232 10.72 7.00 7.19
C GLY A 232 9.26 6.55 7.17
N PRO A 233 8.92 5.50 7.93
CA PRO A 233 7.54 5.02 8.07
C PRO A 233 6.59 6.06 8.71
N ASP A 234 7.14 7.02 9.45
CA ASP A 234 6.46 8.20 9.98
C ASP A 234 6.11 9.25 8.90
N GLY A 235 6.71 9.16 7.71
CA GLY A 235 6.45 10.05 6.57
C GLY A 235 7.08 11.44 6.70
N ILE A 236 8.00 11.62 7.65
CA ILE A 236 8.75 12.87 7.83
C ILE A 236 9.95 12.85 6.88
N ASP A 237 10.02 13.85 6.00
CA ASP A 237 11.12 14.00 5.03
C ASP A 237 12.18 14.95 5.60
N ASN A 238 13.45 14.65 5.32
CA ASN A 238 14.59 15.48 5.68
C ASN A 238 14.47 16.92 5.14
N ILE A 239 13.74 17.11 4.04
CA ILE A 239 13.43 18.44 3.47
C ILE A 239 12.68 19.34 4.47
N ILE A 240 11.97 18.76 5.44
CA ILE A 240 11.14 19.49 6.40
C ILE A 240 11.98 20.04 7.55
N ILE A 241 13.05 19.33 7.91
CA ILE A 241 13.87 19.59 9.10
C ILE A 241 14.89 20.71 8.84
N GLN A 242 15.33 20.90 7.58
CA GLN A 242 16.27 21.94 7.14
C GLN A 242 15.56 23.21 6.63
#